data_AF-A0A1R2C3T2-F1
#
_entry.id   AF-A0A1R2C3T2-F1
#
_cell.length_a   1.000
_cell.length_b   1.000
_cell.length_c   1.000
_cell.angle_alpha   90.00
_cell.angle_beta   90.00
_cell.angle_gamma   90.00
#
_symmetry.space_group_name_H-M   'P 1'
#
loop_
_entity.id
_entity.type
_entity.pdbx_description
1 polymer ?
#
loop_
_entity_poly.entity_id
_entity_poly.type
_entity_poly.pdbx_seq_one_letter_code
_entity_poly.pdbx_strand_id
1 'polypeptide(L)'
;MNCFICKEKYNQGFRMPKLLPCGHTYCINCINLLYSNSILTCPQDEIQFSIPPESLQTNTSTLQNLQKPIDSPFFCKNHHEMTTMITQSSTKCNICNKNSNEYISCLLCIYTICCKCVIWMQSTKIINLPDLLCTNGHPLRSTKNIHDFYKETRKKRPEKFFCDSCRVKKKGGSGHCRICRCDYCAECINKFSSVLKNPLKMICGKKQNQKINVVSWITGNVEKCKNGLVWKFDTNEFKCSECKSKFTKSGAFTCSLCCVFYCIGCTYIKVKKTYQ
;
A
#
# COMPACT_ATOMS: atom_id res chain seq x y z
N MET A 1 -18.09 -7.24 16.31
CA MET A 1 -18.11 -8.39 17.25
C MET A 1 -16.99 -9.37 16.91
N ASN A 2 -16.46 -10.08 17.91
CA ASN A 2 -15.36 -11.05 17.75
C ASN A 2 -15.82 -12.46 18.16
N CYS A 3 -15.21 -13.48 17.58
CA CYS A 3 -15.45 -14.89 17.93
C CYS A 3 -14.96 -15.19 19.35
N PHE A 4 -15.76 -15.90 20.15
CA PHE A 4 -15.41 -16.23 21.53
C PHE A 4 -14.21 -17.17 21.64
N ILE A 5 -13.99 -18.06 20.66
CA ILE A 5 -12.90 -19.04 20.69
C ILE A 5 -11.59 -18.40 20.22
N CYS A 6 -11.54 -17.94 18.97
CA CYS A 6 -10.30 -17.39 18.40
C CYS A 6 -10.06 -15.90 18.72
N LYS A 7 -11.01 -15.21 19.39
CA LYS A 7 -10.96 -13.78 19.76
C LYS A 7 -10.82 -12.79 18.59
N GLU A 8 -11.08 -13.25 17.37
CA GLU A 8 -10.89 -12.49 16.13
C GLU A 8 -12.20 -11.98 15.56
N LYS A 9 -12.15 -10.90 14.76
CA LYS A 9 -13.35 -10.35 14.12
C LYS A 9 -13.96 -11.34 13.14
N TYR A 10 -15.28 -11.44 13.20
CA TYR A 10 -16.09 -12.15 12.21
C TYR A 10 -15.97 -11.50 10.81
N ASN A 11 -16.22 -12.27 9.76
CA ASN A 11 -16.24 -11.80 8.36
C ASN A 11 -17.24 -12.60 7.51
N GLN A 12 -17.23 -12.46 6.19
CA GLN A 12 -18.17 -13.15 5.30
C GLN A 12 -17.67 -14.52 4.78
N GLY A 13 -16.43 -14.92 5.08
CA GLY A 13 -15.85 -16.20 4.65
C GLY A 13 -15.49 -17.12 5.80
N PHE A 14 -14.19 -17.40 5.99
CA PHE A 14 -13.70 -18.41 6.95
C PHE A 14 -14.03 -18.06 8.41
N ARG A 15 -14.35 -16.79 8.69
CA ARG A 15 -14.83 -16.36 9.99
C ARG A 15 -16.30 -15.95 9.95
N MET A 16 -17.08 -16.57 9.06
CA MET A 16 -18.54 -16.39 9.00
C MET A 16 -19.17 -16.77 10.34
N PRO A 17 -19.90 -15.85 11.00
CA PRO A 17 -20.57 -16.13 12.27
C PRO A 17 -21.74 -17.10 12.03
N LYS A 18 -21.68 -18.28 12.63
CA LYS A 18 -22.75 -19.27 12.64
C LYS A 18 -23.38 -19.34 14.02
N LEU A 19 -24.69 -19.50 14.03
CA LEU A 19 -25.50 -19.64 15.24
C LEU A 19 -25.64 -21.12 15.56
N LEU A 20 -25.25 -21.53 16.78
CA LEU A 20 -25.58 -22.85 17.30
C LEU A 20 -27.04 -22.89 17.75
N PRO A 21 -27.67 -24.07 17.86
CA PRO A 21 -29.05 -24.17 18.34
C PRO A 21 -29.26 -23.61 19.76
N CYS A 22 -28.22 -23.57 20.60
CA CYS A 22 -28.27 -22.90 21.91
C CYS A 22 -28.24 -21.36 21.85
N GLY A 23 -28.12 -20.76 20.67
CA GLY A 23 -28.07 -19.30 20.48
C GLY A 23 -26.66 -18.69 20.56
N HIS A 24 -25.64 -19.47 20.93
CA HIS A 24 -24.26 -19.01 20.90
C HIS A 24 -23.73 -18.89 19.47
N THR A 25 -22.87 -17.89 19.24
CA THR A 25 -22.31 -17.60 17.91
C THR A 25 -20.81 -17.83 17.91
N TYR A 26 -20.32 -18.57 16.90
CA TYR A 26 -18.90 -18.80 16.66
C TYR A 26 -18.60 -18.69 15.16
N CYS A 27 -17.31 -18.58 14.83
CA CYS A 27 -16.92 -18.51 13.43
C CYS A 27 -16.85 -19.93 12.83
N ILE A 28 -17.23 -20.10 11.55
CA ILE A 28 -17.32 -21.42 10.90
C ILE A 28 -16.02 -22.23 11.04
N ASN A 29 -14.85 -21.60 10.95
CA ASN A 29 -13.59 -22.30 11.13
C ASN A 29 -13.38 -22.84 12.56
N CYS A 30 -13.85 -22.13 13.58
CA CYS A 30 -13.80 -22.64 14.95
C CYS A 30 -14.82 -23.76 15.18
N ILE A 31 -15.99 -23.68 14.55
CA ILE A 31 -16.99 -24.76 14.62
C ILE A 31 -16.45 -26.02 13.96
N ASN A 32 -15.81 -25.93 12.80
CA ASN A 32 -15.20 -27.08 12.13
C ASN A 32 -14.12 -27.76 12.99
N LEU A 33 -13.43 -27.01 13.85
CA LEU A 33 -12.45 -27.57 14.79
C LEU A 33 -13.12 -28.25 15.99
N LEU A 34 -14.32 -27.83 16.38
CA LEU A 34 -15.09 -28.43 17.47
C LEU A 34 -15.95 -29.61 17.00
N TYR A 35 -16.27 -29.64 15.71
CA TYR A 35 -17.04 -30.72 15.11
C TYR A 35 -16.17 -31.97 14.95
N SER A 36 -16.44 -32.99 15.75
CA SER A 36 -15.70 -34.25 15.73
C SER A 36 -16.65 -35.41 15.96
N ASN A 37 -16.41 -36.54 15.28
CA ASN A 37 -17.27 -37.73 15.35
C ASN A 37 -18.76 -37.42 15.11
N SER A 38 -19.04 -36.49 14.20
CA SER A 38 -20.38 -36.00 13.85
C SER A 38 -21.13 -35.25 14.97
N ILE A 39 -20.44 -34.88 16.04
CA ILE A 39 -20.98 -34.15 17.19
C ILE A 39 -20.30 -32.79 17.31
N LEU A 40 -21.11 -31.75 17.55
CA LEU A 40 -20.66 -30.40 17.86
C LEU A 40 -20.98 -30.06 19.31
N THR A 41 -19.97 -29.73 20.10
CA THR A 41 -20.14 -29.29 21.50
C THR A 41 -19.92 -27.79 21.61
N CYS A 42 -20.90 -27.07 22.17
CA CYS A 42 -20.77 -25.64 22.44
C CYS A 42 -19.81 -25.38 23.62
N PRO A 43 -18.76 -24.56 23.47
CA PRO A 43 -17.80 -24.31 24.56
C PRO A 43 -18.30 -23.47 25.73
N GLN A 44 -19.50 -22.86 25.63
CA GLN A 44 -20.02 -21.98 26.67
C GLN A 44 -21.02 -22.66 27.60
N ASP A 45 -21.84 -23.56 27.06
CA ASP A 45 -22.91 -24.25 27.79
C ASP A 45 -22.78 -25.78 27.72
N GLU A 46 -21.77 -26.29 27.02
CA GLU A 46 -21.46 -27.71 26.87
C GLU A 46 -22.57 -28.54 26.19
N ILE A 47 -23.56 -27.88 25.57
CA ILE A 47 -24.64 -28.58 24.87
C ILE A 47 -24.11 -29.19 23.56
N GLN A 48 -24.50 -30.44 23.31
CA GLN A 48 -24.11 -31.21 22.13
C GLN A 48 -25.18 -31.21 21.05
N PHE A 49 -24.74 -31.12 19.79
CA PHE A 49 -25.62 -31.13 18.63
C PHE A 49 -25.10 -32.11 17.57
N SER A 50 -25.99 -32.92 17.00
CA SER A 50 -25.70 -33.79 15.86
C SER A 50 -26.07 -33.09 14.54
N ILE A 51 -25.56 -31.89 14.33
CA ILE A 51 -25.83 -31.07 13.15
C ILE A 51 -24.50 -30.72 12.49
N PRO A 52 -24.32 -30.98 11.18
CA PRO A 52 -23.09 -30.63 10.48
C PRO A 52 -22.93 -29.11 10.37
N PRO A 53 -21.69 -28.58 10.41
CA PRO A 53 -21.41 -27.14 10.38
C PRO A 53 -22.03 -26.40 9.19
N GLU A 54 -22.16 -27.05 8.04
CA GLU A 54 -22.72 -26.51 6.81
C GLU A 54 -24.22 -26.18 6.96
N SER A 55 -24.93 -26.94 7.79
CA SER A 55 -26.37 -26.78 8.05
C SER A 55 -26.70 -25.70 9.09
N LEU A 56 -25.69 -25.15 9.77
CA LEU A 56 -25.91 -24.10 10.76
C LEU A 56 -26.28 -22.78 10.10
N GLN A 57 -27.25 -22.08 10.69
CA GLN A 57 -27.67 -20.76 10.25
C GLN A 57 -26.57 -19.73 10.47
N THR A 58 -26.41 -18.82 9.51
CA THR A 58 -25.50 -17.67 9.66
C THR A 58 -26.17 -16.61 10.54
N ASN A 59 -25.47 -16.10 11.55
CA ASN A 59 -25.96 -15.01 12.39
C ASN A 59 -25.87 -13.69 11.60
N THR A 60 -26.93 -13.40 10.85
CA THR A 60 -27.02 -12.22 9.97
C THR A 60 -26.96 -10.91 10.73
N SER A 61 -27.53 -10.82 11.94
CA SER A 61 -27.44 -9.62 12.79
C SER A 61 -26.00 -9.29 13.17
N THR A 62 -25.19 -10.30 13.48
CA THR A 62 -23.75 -10.13 13.73
C THR A 62 -23.01 -9.73 12.45
N LEU A 63 -23.44 -10.26 11.30
CA LEU A 63 -22.83 -10.03 10.00
C LEU A 63 -23.15 -8.63 9.43
N GLN A 64 -24.38 -8.16 9.60
CA GLN A 64 -24.85 -6.81 9.25
C GLN A 64 -24.13 -5.74 10.07
N ASN A 65 -23.80 -6.02 11.34
CA ASN A 65 -22.99 -5.12 12.17
C ASN A 65 -21.49 -5.11 11.81
N LEU A 66 -21.02 -6.00 10.94
CA LEU A 66 -19.65 -6.03 10.40
C LEU A 66 -19.58 -5.44 9.00
N GLN A 67 -20.68 -5.53 8.26
CA GLN A 67 -20.90 -4.80 7.03
C GLN A 67 -21.07 -3.32 7.40
N LYS A 68 -19.98 -2.53 7.27
CA LYS A 68 -20.14 -1.51 6.24
C LYS A 68 -20.09 -2.33 4.96
N PRO A 69 -21.20 -2.56 4.26
CA PRO A 69 -21.10 -3.14 2.95
C PRO A 69 -20.06 -2.31 2.18
N ILE A 70 -19.43 -2.90 1.18
CA ILE A 70 -18.85 -2.07 0.15
C ILE A 70 -20.07 -1.44 -0.55
N ASP A 71 -20.70 -0.45 0.10
CA ASP A 71 -21.96 0.19 -0.31
C ASP A 71 -21.80 0.93 -1.64
N SER A 72 -20.54 1.14 -2.03
CA SER A 72 -20.17 1.74 -3.29
C SER A 72 -19.66 0.65 -4.23
N PRO A 73 -20.19 0.56 -5.46
CA PRO A 73 -19.59 -0.27 -6.49
C PRO A 73 -18.10 0.08 -6.59
N PHE A 74 -17.26 -0.96 -6.56
CA PHE A 74 -15.82 -0.80 -6.66
C PHE A 74 -15.44 -0.86 -8.14
N PHE A 75 -14.74 0.14 -8.63
CA PHE A 75 -14.34 0.22 -10.03
C PHE A 75 -12.84 -0.04 -10.20
N CYS A 76 -12.49 -0.75 -11.26
CA CYS A 76 -11.09 -0.91 -11.64
C CYS A 76 -10.53 0.40 -12.25
N LYS A 77 -9.24 0.42 -12.58
CA LYS A 77 -8.58 1.58 -13.22
C LYS A 77 -9.20 2.02 -14.56
N ASN A 78 -9.92 1.11 -15.22
CA ASN A 78 -10.61 1.37 -16.49
C ASN A 78 -12.10 1.68 -16.28
N HIS A 79 -12.53 1.97 -15.04
CA HIS A 79 -13.92 2.27 -14.68
C HIS A 79 -14.93 1.14 -14.91
N HIS A 80 -14.48 -0.11 -15.10
CA HIS A 80 -15.38 -1.26 -15.05
C HIS A 80 -15.73 -1.61 -13.60
N GLU A 81 -17.01 -1.90 -13.36
CA GLU A 81 -17.49 -2.41 -12.08
C GLU A 81 -16.85 -3.77 -11.77
N MET A 82 -16.48 -3.97 -10.50
CA MET A 82 -15.83 -5.18 -10.03
C MET A 82 -16.81 -6.00 -9.18
N THR A 83 -16.84 -7.31 -9.42
CA THR A 83 -17.76 -8.23 -8.74
C THR A 83 -17.02 -9.08 -7.71
N THR A 84 -17.65 -9.32 -6.55
CA THR A 84 -17.11 -10.21 -5.52
C THR A 84 -17.08 -11.65 -6.03
N MET A 85 -15.95 -12.32 -5.83
CA MET A 85 -15.71 -13.71 -6.22
C MET A 85 -15.10 -14.46 -5.04
N ILE A 86 -15.70 -15.59 -4.67
CA ILE A 86 -15.10 -16.56 -3.74
C ILE A 86 -14.38 -17.59 -4.60
N THR A 87 -13.07 -17.69 -4.48
CA THR A 87 -12.27 -18.57 -5.33
C THR A 87 -11.66 -19.71 -4.52
N GLN A 88 -11.78 -20.94 -5.01
CA GLN A 88 -11.04 -22.10 -4.48
C GLN A 88 -9.61 -22.20 -5.03
N SER A 89 -9.22 -21.31 -5.95
CA SER A 89 -7.97 -21.38 -6.71
C SER A 89 -6.87 -20.45 -6.18
N SER A 90 -5.63 -20.73 -6.59
CA SER A 90 -4.37 -20.04 -6.25
C SER A 90 -4.22 -18.62 -6.85
N THR A 91 -5.32 -17.92 -7.12
CA THR A 91 -5.31 -16.56 -7.66
C THR A 91 -4.53 -15.64 -6.73
N LYS A 92 -3.75 -14.70 -7.28
CA LYS A 92 -2.98 -13.71 -6.53
C LYS A 92 -3.60 -12.33 -6.67
N CYS A 93 -3.73 -11.63 -5.54
CA CYS A 93 -4.14 -10.23 -5.53
C CYS A 93 -3.17 -9.35 -6.33
N ASN A 94 -3.66 -8.57 -7.29
CA ASN A 94 -2.84 -7.64 -8.08
C ASN A 94 -2.23 -6.50 -7.25
N ILE A 95 -2.74 -6.23 -6.04
CA ILE A 95 -2.22 -5.17 -5.15
C ILE A 95 -1.12 -5.68 -4.21
N CYS A 96 -1.31 -6.82 -3.56
CA CYS A 96 -0.35 -7.31 -2.54
C CYS A 96 0.44 -8.56 -2.96
N ASN A 97 0.10 -9.14 -4.12
CA ASN A 97 0.69 -10.36 -4.68
C ASN A 97 0.61 -11.58 -3.74
N LYS A 98 -0.41 -11.62 -2.87
CA LYS A 98 -0.69 -12.74 -1.96
C LYS A 98 -1.95 -13.47 -2.40
N ASN A 99 -2.01 -14.75 -2.05
CA ASN A 99 -3.24 -15.54 -2.11
C ASN A 99 -4.20 -15.11 -0.99
N SER A 100 -5.48 -15.24 -1.28
CA SER A 100 -6.64 -14.93 -0.45
C SER A 100 -7.74 -15.87 -0.90
N ASN A 101 -8.75 -16.07 -0.07
CA ASN A 101 -9.89 -16.90 -0.42
C ASN A 101 -11.09 -16.06 -0.90
N GLU A 102 -11.00 -14.74 -0.70
CA GLU A 102 -12.00 -13.77 -1.12
C GLU A 102 -11.34 -12.68 -1.96
N TYR A 103 -11.95 -12.40 -3.11
CA TYR A 103 -11.51 -11.41 -4.09
C TYR A 103 -12.68 -10.56 -4.59
N ILE A 104 -12.34 -9.40 -5.13
CA ILE A 104 -13.20 -8.67 -6.06
C ILE A 104 -12.45 -8.62 -7.38
N SER A 105 -13.14 -8.95 -8.46
CA SER A 105 -12.56 -9.14 -9.78
C SER A 105 -13.27 -8.29 -10.82
N CYS A 106 -12.48 -7.63 -11.67
CA CYS A 106 -12.96 -7.04 -12.90
C CYS A 106 -12.90 -8.13 -13.98
N LEU A 107 -14.05 -8.60 -14.45
CA LEU A 107 -14.11 -9.66 -15.46
C LEU A 107 -13.56 -9.21 -16.82
N LEU A 108 -13.69 -7.91 -17.15
CA LEU A 108 -13.18 -7.35 -18.40
C LEU A 108 -11.66 -7.16 -18.41
N CYS A 109 -11.06 -6.82 -17.26
CA CYS A 109 -9.62 -6.57 -17.16
C CYS A 109 -8.83 -7.75 -16.58
N ILE A 110 -9.52 -8.80 -16.12
CA ILE A 110 -8.93 -9.91 -15.37
C ILE A 110 -8.10 -9.37 -14.18
N TYR A 111 -8.62 -8.30 -13.54
CA TYR A 111 -7.93 -7.60 -12.46
C TYR A 111 -8.57 -7.98 -11.13
N THR A 112 -7.81 -8.60 -10.24
CA THR A 112 -8.30 -9.19 -8.99
C THR A 112 -7.66 -8.53 -7.77
N ILE A 113 -8.47 -8.19 -6.77
CA ILE A 113 -8.01 -7.55 -5.54
C ILE A 113 -8.59 -8.30 -4.36
N CYS A 114 -7.75 -8.74 -3.41
CA CYS A 114 -8.26 -9.39 -2.21
C CYS A 114 -9.03 -8.40 -1.33
N CYS A 115 -10.03 -8.88 -0.59
CA CYS A 115 -10.87 -8.03 0.28
C CYS A 115 -10.05 -7.16 1.24
N LYS A 116 -8.94 -7.68 1.79
CA LYS A 116 -8.02 -6.90 2.64
C LYS A 116 -7.39 -5.69 1.93
N CYS A 117 -7.14 -5.79 0.63
CA CYS A 117 -6.63 -4.67 -0.16
C CYS A 117 -7.75 -3.69 -0.51
N VAL A 118 -8.97 -4.16 -0.77
CA VAL A 118 -10.14 -3.30 -0.98
C VAL A 118 -10.44 -2.45 0.25
N ILE A 119 -10.53 -3.07 1.44
CA ILE A 119 -10.75 -2.36 2.72
C ILE A 119 -9.67 -1.29 2.95
N TRP A 120 -8.41 -1.62 2.64
CA TRP A 120 -7.31 -0.65 2.73
C TRP A 120 -7.46 0.51 1.73
N MET A 121 -7.85 0.23 0.48
CA MET A 121 -8.08 1.27 -0.52
C MET A 121 -9.26 2.18 -0.14
N GLN A 122 -10.28 1.67 0.51
CA GLN A 122 -11.42 2.47 0.99
C GLN A 122 -11.10 3.27 2.25
N SER A 123 -10.31 2.69 3.17
CA SER A 123 -9.94 3.35 4.44
C SER A 123 -8.79 4.35 4.32
N THR A 124 -8.10 4.39 3.18
CA THR A 124 -7.01 5.32 2.90
C THR A 124 -7.38 6.29 1.78
N LYS A 125 -6.68 7.43 1.73
CA LYS A 125 -6.84 8.41 0.65
C LYS A 125 -5.61 8.42 -0.24
N ILE A 126 -5.79 8.52 -1.54
CA ILE A 126 -4.68 8.82 -2.46
C ILE A 126 -4.11 10.18 -2.07
N ILE A 127 -2.77 10.28 -2.01
CA ILE A 127 -2.10 11.56 -1.83
C ILE A 127 -2.22 12.32 -3.15
N ASN A 128 -3.04 13.38 -3.16
CA ASN A 128 -3.32 14.16 -4.35
C ASN A 128 -2.16 15.12 -4.69
N LEU A 129 -1.04 14.54 -5.09
CA LEU A 129 0.16 15.22 -5.61
C LEU A 129 0.53 14.45 -6.89
N PRO A 130 0.10 14.91 -8.08
CA PRO A 130 0.16 14.14 -9.32
C PRO A 130 1.53 13.53 -9.62
N ASP A 131 2.60 14.27 -9.32
CA ASP A 131 3.97 13.83 -9.59
C ASP A 131 4.58 13.01 -8.45
N LEU A 132 3.92 12.92 -7.29
CA LEU A 132 4.40 12.15 -6.15
C LEU A 132 3.92 10.70 -6.22
N LEU A 133 4.65 9.89 -6.99
CA LEU A 133 4.40 8.46 -7.15
C LEU A 133 5.53 7.62 -6.52
N CYS A 134 5.32 6.31 -6.39
CA CYS A 134 6.38 5.38 -6.01
C CYS A 134 7.34 5.07 -7.17
N THR A 135 8.39 4.27 -6.95
CA THR A 135 9.39 3.84 -7.96
C THR A 135 8.86 3.30 -9.26
N ASN A 136 7.63 2.79 -9.27
CA ASN A 136 7.04 2.18 -10.45
C ASN A 136 5.85 3.00 -10.96
N GLY A 137 5.76 4.28 -10.59
CA GLY A 137 4.70 5.19 -11.04
C GLY A 137 3.33 4.96 -10.39
N HIS A 138 3.23 4.18 -9.31
CA HIS A 138 1.94 4.00 -8.63
C HIS A 138 1.64 5.14 -7.66
N PRO A 139 0.36 5.55 -7.54
CA PRO A 139 -0.04 6.55 -6.57
C PRO A 139 0.21 6.06 -5.14
N LEU A 140 0.64 6.99 -4.29
CA LEU A 140 0.76 6.74 -2.86
C LEU A 140 -0.56 6.98 -2.16
N ARG A 141 -0.81 6.21 -1.10
CA ARG A 141 -1.96 6.39 -0.23
C ARG A 141 -1.52 6.75 1.18
N SER A 142 -2.19 7.73 1.78
CA SER A 142 -1.93 8.14 3.16
C SER A 142 -2.46 7.07 4.11
N THR A 143 -1.57 6.46 4.88
CA THR A 143 -1.90 5.52 5.95
C THR A 143 -1.53 6.13 7.31
N LYS A 144 -2.42 6.01 8.29
CA LYS A 144 -2.17 6.46 9.67
C LYS A 144 -1.19 5.54 10.40
N ASN A 145 -1.24 4.24 10.08
CA ASN A 145 -0.44 3.23 10.74
C ASN A 145 0.05 2.19 9.72
N ILE A 146 1.28 2.37 9.26
CA ILE A 146 1.90 1.44 8.32
C ILE A 146 2.18 0.07 8.95
N HIS A 147 2.25 -0.02 10.28
CA HIS A 147 2.50 -1.28 10.97
C HIS A 147 1.41 -2.31 10.70
N ASP A 148 0.16 -1.89 10.49
CA ASP A 148 -0.92 -2.83 10.22
C ASP A 148 -0.70 -3.62 8.91
N PHE A 149 -0.04 -3.02 7.92
CA PHE A 149 0.41 -3.73 6.72
C PHE A 149 1.60 -4.67 6.98
N TYR A 150 2.59 -4.20 7.74
CA TYR A 150 3.82 -4.98 7.99
C TYR A 150 3.63 -6.12 9.00
N LYS A 151 2.67 -6.02 9.93
CA LYS A 151 2.30 -7.09 10.85
C LYS A 151 1.92 -8.37 10.11
N GLU A 152 1.24 -8.26 8.98
CA GLU A 152 0.81 -9.40 8.17
C GLU A 152 1.91 -9.99 7.27
N THR A 153 3.06 -9.34 7.15
CA THR A 153 4.11 -9.72 6.19
C THR A 153 5.44 -10.12 6.83
N ARG A 154 5.68 -9.79 8.11
CA ARG A 154 6.96 -10.06 8.80
C ARG A 154 6.72 -10.70 10.17
N LYS A 155 7.44 -11.79 10.47
CA LYS A 155 7.39 -12.50 11.76
C LYS A 155 7.84 -11.63 12.95
N LYS A 156 8.78 -10.71 12.73
CA LYS A 156 9.23 -9.72 13.73
C LYS A 156 8.59 -8.37 13.44
N ARG A 157 8.05 -7.71 14.47
CA ARG A 157 7.34 -6.42 14.40
C ARG A 157 8.32 -5.25 14.45
N PRO A 158 8.67 -4.59 13.33
CA PRO A 158 9.39 -3.33 13.45
C PRO A 158 8.38 -2.23 13.83
N GLU A 159 8.57 -1.60 15.00
CA GLU A 159 7.86 -0.37 15.40
C GLU A 159 8.17 0.83 14.49
N LYS A 160 9.09 0.68 13.55
CA LYS A 160 9.52 1.72 12.64
C LYS A 160 9.47 1.21 11.21
N PHE A 161 8.98 2.03 10.28
CA PHE A 161 9.16 1.79 8.85
C PHE A 161 10.39 2.54 8.35
N PHE A 162 10.92 2.14 7.19
CA PHE A 162 12.04 2.83 6.57
C PHE A 162 11.50 3.75 5.48
N CYS A 163 11.75 5.06 5.57
CA CYS A 163 11.37 5.99 4.53
C CYS A 163 12.28 5.83 3.31
N ASP A 164 11.72 5.53 2.14
CA ASP A 164 12.49 5.36 0.90
C ASP A 164 13.13 6.66 0.40
N SER A 165 12.56 7.80 0.76
CA SER A 165 13.11 9.11 0.39
C SER A 165 14.30 9.53 1.25
N CYS A 166 14.13 9.61 2.58
CA CYS A 166 15.20 10.10 3.46
C CYS A 166 16.07 9.01 4.07
N ARG A 167 15.74 7.72 3.87
CA ARG A 167 16.50 6.58 4.41
C ARG A 167 16.59 6.56 5.94
N VAL A 168 15.64 7.19 6.62
CA VAL A 168 15.53 7.20 8.09
C VAL A 168 14.37 6.31 8.53
N LYS A 169 14.56 5.59 9.64
CA LYS A 169 13.50 4.82 10.31
C LYS A 169 12.51 5.78 11.00
N LYS A 170 11.22 5.67 10.68
CA LYS A 170 10.14 6.57 11.16
C LYS A 170 9.02 5.77 11.82
N LYS A 171 8.27 6.40 12.73
CA LYS A 171 7.07 5.85 13.39
C LYS A 171 5.81 6.50 12.82
N GLY A 172 4.66 5.82 12.95
CA GLY A 172 3.35 6.39 12.64
C GLY A 172 2.95 6.29 11.17
N GLY A 173 2.38 7.38 10.63
CA GLY A 173 1.81 7.40 9.28
C GLY A 173 2.85 7.54 8.16
N SER A 174 2.47 7.09 6.96
CA SER A 174 3.28 7.22 5.75
C SER A 174 2.41 7.43 4.51
N GLY A 175 3.03 7.96 3.45
CA GLY A 175 2.55 7.78 2.09
C GLY A 175 3.05 6.43 1.60
N HIS A 176 2.14 5.49 1.42
CA HIS A 176 2.45 4.10 1.18
C HIS A 176 1.98 3.66 -0.21
N CYS A 177 2.85 3.00 -0.96
CA CYS A 177 2.48 2.20 -2.12
C CYS A 177 2.49 0.73 -1.73
N ARG A 178 1.30 0.12 -1.64
CA ARG A 178 1.15 -1.28 -1.25
C ARG A 178 1.71 -2.26 -2.28
N ILE A 179 1.65 -1.89 -3.56
CA ILE A 179 2.16 -2.69 -4.70
C ILE A 179 3.68 -2.80 -4.62
N CYS A 180 4.39 -1.65 -4.52
CA CYS A 180 5.85 -1.61 -4.52
C CYS A 180 6.48 -1.73 -3.13
N ARG A 181 5.66 -1.72 -2.07
CA ARG A 181 6.09 -1.62 -0.67
C ARG A 181 7.03 -0.43 -0.45
N CYS A 182 6.66 0.70 -1.04
CA CYS A 182 7.40 1.96 -0.92
C CYS A 182 6.73 2.83 0.14
N ASP A 183 7.53 3.42 1.01
CA ASP A 183 7.06 4.26 2.11
C ASP A 183 7.74 5.63 2.13
N TYR A 184 6.95 6.68 2.22
CA TYR A 184 7.43 8.03 2.45
C TYR A 184 6.91 8.59 3.76
N CYS A 185 7.80 9.16 4.58
CA CYS A 185 7.37 9.81 5.81
C CYS A 185 6.72 11.18 5.51
N ALA A 186 5.89 11.64 6.45
CA ALA A 186 5.17 12.91 6.32
C ALA A 186 6.09 14.10 6.01
N GLU A 187 7.26 14.21 6.66
CA GLU A 187 8.24 15.25 6.34
C GLU A 187 8.70 15.23 4.88
N CYS A 188 8.94 14.05 4.30
CA CYS A 188 9.37 13.96 2.90
C CYS A 188 8.22 14.32 1.96
N ILE A 189 7.00 13.89 2.25
CA ILE A 189 5.80 14.26 1.48
C ILE A 189 5.59 15.78 1.51
N ASN A 190 5.76 16.42 2.66
CA ASN A 190 5.64 17.88 2.77
C ASN A 190 6.74 18.60 1.98
N LYS A 191 8.00 18.13 2.07
CA LYS A 191 9.10 18.63 1.24
C LYS A 191 8.78 18.47 -0.25
N PHE A 192 8.25 17.32 -0.66
CA PHE A 192 7.81 17.11 -2.04
C PHE A 192 6.72 18.07 -2.46
N SER A 193 5.67 18.21 -1.67
CA SER A 193 4.57 19.13 -1.96
C SER A 193 5.08 20.56 -2.18
N SER A 194 6.02 21.02 -1.35
CA SER A 194 6.61 22.36 -1.50
C SER A 194 7.44 22.53 -2.79
N VAL A 195 8.15 21.48 -3.21
CA VAL A 195 8.94 21.47 -4.45
C VAL A 195 8.02 21.43 -5.67
N LEU A 196 7.03 20.53 -5.68
CA LEU A 196 6.11 20.32 -6.79
C LEU A 196 5.16 21.50 -7.04
N LYS A 197 4.85 22.30 -6.01
CA LYS A 197 4.10 23.56 -6.18
C LYS A 197 4.87 24.62 -6.99
N ASN A 198 6.18 24.44 -7.19
CA ASN A 198 7.05 25.41 -7.83
C ASN A 198 7.97 24.77 -8.89
N PRO A 199 7.41 24.11 -9.92
CA PRO A 199 8.16 23.28 -10.86
C PRO A 199 9.16 24.09 -11.70
N LEU A 200 8.86 25.36 -11.99
CA LEU A 200 9.76 26.27 -12.72
C LEU A 200 11.10 26.53 -12.00
N LYS A 201 11.19 26.20 -10.70
CA LYS A 201 12.38 26.47 -9.86
C LYS A 201 13.27 25.25 -9.68
N MET A 202 12.90 24.16 -10.32
CA MET A 202 13.65 22.92 -10.32
C MET A 202 14.77 22.99 -11.35
N ILE A 203 15.73 23.91 -11.15
CA ILE A 203 16.75 24.22 -12.14
C ILE A 203 17.95 23.28 -11.99
N CYS A 204 18.38 22.67 -13.11
CA CYS A 204 19.64 21.95 -13.19
C CYS A 204 20.81 22.89 -12.89
N GLY A 205 21.56 22.63 -11.81
CA GLY A 205 22.64 23.52 -11.34
C GLY A 205 23.97 23.42 -12.08
N LYS A 206 24.09 22.60 -13.13
CA LYS A 206 25.32 22.54 -13.95
C LYS A 206 25.38 23.79 -14.83
N LYS A 207 26.33 24.68 -14.53
CA LYS A 207 26.77 25.74 -15.44
C LYS A 207 27.42 25.10 -16.67
N GLN A 208 27.35 25.76 -17.84
CA GLN A 208 28.08 25.34 -19.04
C GLN A 208 29.57 25.10 -18.71
N ASN A 209 30.17 24.07 -19.31
CA ASN A 209 31.62 23.79 -19.31
C ASN A 209 32.28 23.42 -17.97
N GLN A 210 31.95 22.24 -17.40
CA GLN A 210 32.89 21.54 -16.50
C GLN A 210 33.42 20.28 -17.19
N LYS A 211 34.75 20.23 -17.41
CA LYS A 211 35.46 19.01 -17.82
C LYS A 211 35.19 17.90 -16.79
N ILE A 212 34.54 16.83 -17.21
CA ILE A 212 34.51 15.58 -16.44
C ILE A 212 35.65 14.75 -16.98
N ASN A 213 36.65 14.50 -16.13
CA ASN A 213 37.77 13.65 -16.51
C ASN A 213 37.25 12.23 -16.80
N VAL A 214 37.74 11.69 -17.92
CA VAL A 214 37.66 10.30 -18.38
C VAL A 214 36.45 9.96 -19.29
N VAL A 215 36.67 10.25 -20.59
CA VAL A 215 36.13 9.64 -21.84
C VAL A 215 34.71 9.95 -22.36
N SER A 216 33.96 10.94 -21.86
CA SER A 216 32.90 11.55 -22.70
C SER A 216 32.55 12.99 -22.34
N TRP A 217 32.45 13.85 -23.35
CA TRP A 217 31.82 15.16 -23.22
C TRP A 217 30.31 14.97 -23.31
N ILE A 218 29.60 14.96 -22.18
CA ILE A 218 28.16 15.29 -22.23
C ILE A 218 28.08 16.80 -22.23
N THR A 219 28.07 17.39 -23.42
CA THR A 219 27.73 18.80 -23.63
C THR A 219 26.27 19.01 -23.24
N GLY A 220 26.04 19.26 -21.95
CA GLY A 220 24.75 19.75 -21.45
C GLY A 220 24.51 21.14 -22.04
N ASN A 221 23.83 21.19 -23.18
CA ASN A 221 23.43 22.45 -23.77
C ASN A 221 22.31 23.04 -22.89
N VAL A 222 22.62 24.11 -22.15
CA VAL A 222 21.70 24.77 -21.20
C VAL A 222 20.44 25.28 -21.88
N GLU A 223 20.50 25.64 -23.17
CA GLU A 223 19.33 26.00 -23.97
C GLU A 223 18.43 24.78 -24.25
N LYS A 224 19.02 23.60 -24.48
CA LYS A 224 18.27 22.35 -24.70
C LYS A 224 17.72 21.75 -23.41
N CYS A 225 18.44 21.93 -22.31
CA CYS A 225 18.07 21.50 -20.95
C CYS A 225 16.69 21.99 -20.53
N LYS A 226 16.31 23.20 -20.99
CA LYS A 226 15.18 24.00 -20.46
C LYS A 226 15.17 24.05 -18.92
N ASN A 227 16.32 23.79 -18.30
CA ASN A 227 16.56 23.75 -16.86
C ASN A 227 15.72 22.79 -16.03
N GLY A 228 14.77 22.02 -16.56
CA GLY A 228 13.90 21.19 -15.74
C GLY A 228 14.60 19.98 -15.13
N LEU A 229 14.63 19.88 -13.80
CA LEU A 229 14.79 18.61 -13.13
C LEU A 229 13.45 17.88 -13.18
N VAL A 230 13.44 16.71 -13.81
CA VAL A 230 12.30 15.80 -13.82
C VAL A 230 12.44 14.80 -12.68
N TRP A 231 11.32 14.53 -12.04
CA TRP A 231 11.25 13.44 -11.09
C TRP A 231 11.44 12.10 -11.82
N LYS A 232 12.39 11.28 -11.38
CA LYS A 232 12.66 9.98 -12.01
C LYS A 232 12.26 8.82 -11.11
N PHE A 233 11.50 7.92 -11.71
CA PHE A 233 11.12 6.62 -11.18
C PHE A 233 12.15 5.59 -11.64
N ASP A 234 13.25 5.45 -10.90
CA ASP A 234 14.32 4.52 -11.27
C ASP A 234 14.74 3.72 -10.03
N THR A 235 14.99 2.43 -10.22
CA THR A 235 15.39 1.48 -9.18
C THR A 235 16.89 1.48 -8.92
N ASN A 236 17.67 2.09 -9.81
CA ASN A 236 19.12 2.19 -9.70
C ASN A 236 19.54 2.99 -8.46
N GLU A 237 20.75 2.71 -7.97
CA GLU A 237 21.42 3.53 -6.97
C GLU A 237 22.05 4.75 -7.64
N PHE A 238 21.74 5.94 -7.13
CA PHE A 238 22.31 7.19 -7.61
C PHE A 238 23.09 7.88 -6.50
N LYS A 239 24.03 8.72 -6.93
CA LYS A 239 24.78 9.61 -6.03
C LYS A 239 24.29 11.03 -6.23
N CYS A 240 23.88 11.70 -5.15
CA CYS A 240 23.47 13.09 -5.23
C CYS A 240 24.63 13.96 -5.72
N SER A 241 24.39 14.78 -6.73
CA SER A 241 25.39 15.66 -7.33
C SER A 241 25.83 16.75 -6.35
N GLU A 242 24.97 17.09 -5.39
CA GLU A 242 25.20 18.08 -4.35
C GLU A 242 25.85 17.45 -3.10
N CYS A 243 25.09 16.72 -2.28
CA CYS A 243 25.57 16.19 -1.00
C CYS A 243 26.40 14.89 -1.11
N LYS A 244 26.57 14.34 -2.32
CA LYS A 244 27.31 13.09 -2.59
C LYS A 244 26.75 11.84 -1.90
N SER A 245 25.66 11.95 -1.14
CA SER A 245 25.00 10.80 -0.53
C SER A 245 24.40 9.87 -1.59
N LYS A 246 24.54 8.57 -1.37
CA LYS A 246 23.86 7.55 -2.16
C LYS A 246 22.38 7.53 -1.81
N PHE A 247 21.53 7.34 -2.81
CA PHE A 247 20.12 7.05 -2.62
C PHE A 247 19.69 6.05 -3.69
N THR A 248 18.96 5.03 -3.28
CA THR A 248 18.27 4.12 -4.18
C THR A 248 16.83 4.63 -4.40
N LYS A 249 16.13 4.21 -5.45
CA LYS A 249 14.66 4.35 -5.59
C LYS A 249 14.10 5.79 -5.64
N SER A 250 12.79 5.90 -5.92
CA SER A 250 12.02 7.12 -6.16
C SER A 250 12.26 8.15 -5.05
N GLY A 251 12.63 9.36 -5.43
CA GLY A 251 13.36 10.27 -4.54
C GLY A 251 14.25 11.26 -5.25
N ALA A 252 14.57 10.95 -6.51
CA ALA A 252 15.57 11.63 -7.32
C ALA A 252 14.94 12.64 -8.25
N PHE A 253 15.51 13.83 -8.26
CA PHE A 253 15.32 14.79 -9.33
C PHE A 253 16.49 14.69 -10.28
N THR A 254 16.19 14.45 -11.56
CA THR A 254 17.21 14.18 -12.57
C THR A 254 17.08 15.20 -13.69
N CYS A 255 18.22 15.67 -14.18
CA CYS A 255 18.24 16.32 -15.48
C CYS A 255 18.58 15.24 -16.50
N SER A 256 17.63 14.91 -17.38
CA SER A 256 17.82 13.90 -18.44
C SER A 256 18.94 14.26 -19.41
N LEU A 257 19.23 15.56 -19.57
CA LEU A 257 20.24 16.06 -20.49
C LEU A 257 21.63 16.19 -19.85
N CYS A 258 21.71 16.54 -18.56
CA CYS A 258 22.98 16.73 -17.86
C CYS A 258 23.45 15.49 -17.08
N CYS A 259 22.62 14.44 -17.05
CA CYS A 259 22.79 13.21 -16.25
C CYS A 259 23.16 13.51 -14.78
N VAL A 260 22.64 14.61 -14.23
CA VAL A 260 22.81 14.96 -12.82
C VAL A 260 21.61 14.49 -12.02
N PHE A 261 21.90 13.98 -10.83
CA PHE A 261 20.92 13.45 -9.91
C PHE A 261 20.96 14.27 -8.62
N TYR A 262 19.81 14.69 -8.12
CA TYR A 262 19.69 15.37 -6.83
C TYR A 262 18.76 14.57 -5.93
N CYS A 263 19.17 14.35 -4.68
CA CYS A 263 18.25 13.81 -3.69
C CYS A 263 17.17 14.86 -3.36
N ILE A 264 16.04 14.41 -2.83
CA ILE A 264 14.97 15.28 -2.34
C ILE A 264 15.48 16.38 -1.41
N GLY A 265 16.38 16.06 -0.48
CA GLY A 265 16.85 17.00 0.55
C GLY A 265 17.56 18.19 -0.07
N CYS A 266 18.51 17.92 -0.97
CA CYS A 266 19.23 18.97 -1.70
C CYS A 266 18.29 19.76 -2.61
N THR A 267 17.33 19.10 -3.26
CA THR A 267 16.37 19.78 -4.12
C THR A 267 15.47 20.73 -3.32
N TYR A 268 14.95 20.28 -2.18
CA TYR A 268 14.18 21.10 -1.26
C TYR A 268 14.95 22.32 -0.75
N ILE A 269 16.22 22.13 -0.36
CA ILE A 269 17.08 23.25 0.08
C ILE A 269 17.28 24.25 -1.07
N LYS A 270 17.51 23.78 -2.30
CA LYS A 270 17.65 24.66 -3.47
C LYS A 270 16.39 25.46 -3.72
N VAL A 271 15.22 24.80 -3.75
CA VAL A 271 13.94 25.49 -3.90
C VAL A 271 13.76 26.53 -2.80
N LYS A 272 14.01 26.20 -1.53
CA LYS A 272 13.85 27.14 -0.40
C LYS A 272 14.76 28.36 -0.49
N LYS A 273 16.04 28.18 -0.86
CA LYS A 273 17.02 29.29 -0.98
C LYS A 273 16.66 30.29 -2.08
N THR A 274 15.94 29.89 -3.11
CA THR A 274 15.49 30.81 -4.17
C THR A 274 14.39 31.78 -3.71
N TYR A 275 13.88 31.67 -2.48
CA TYR A 275 12.81 32.51 -1.92
C TYR A 275 13.21 33.35 -0.69
N GLN A 276 14.46 33.24 -0.24
CA GLN A 276 14.99 34.04 0.85
C GLN A 276 15.95 35.07 0.27
#